data_AF-A0A7X6D044-F1
#
_entry.id   AF-A0A7X6D044-F1
#
_cell.length_a   1.000
_cell.length_b   1.000
_cell.length_c   1.000
_cell.angle_alpha   90.00
_cell.angle_beta   90.00
_cell.angle_gamma   90.00
#
_symmetry.space_group_name_H-M   'P 1'
#
loop_
_entity.id
_entity.type
_entity.pdbx_description
1 polymer ?
#
loop_
_entity_poly.entity_id
_entity_poly.type
_entity_poly.pdbx_seq_one_letter_code
_entity_poly.pdbx_strand_id
1 'polypeptide(L)'
;MNRIGHPGITRPGASRRRSAAGATRLLFGGRRARPVVALLGAVVLALSTSGCGGDDADTADTGVSADATAENTDPTTAGGEDTEDGGRGDAGTTAPEEGEEPTPGSAGGTAPEDTTRPYVVNFYGEENADGAAEREPANLVLSEHSSLQDVEWSEWNGDRAVGTGRLSGMWCLPDCADQPFDATVTLSEPTDVDGDLYFAAFDLEAPAAEEYRADDLDGERPLQLP
;
A
#
# COMPACT_ATOMS: atom_id res chain seq x y z
N MET A 1 -59.70 -13.77 2.40
CA MET A 1 -58.24 -13.60 2.57
C MET A 1 -57.57 -14.16 1.34
N ASN A 2 -57.25 -13.28 0.38
CA ASN A 2 -56.80 -13.65 -0.96
C ASN A 2 -55.34 -14.11 -0.94
N ARG A 3 -55.10 -15.34 -1.42
CA ARG A 3 -53.79 -15.79 -1.90
C ARG A 3 -53.76 -15.55 -3.41
N ILE A 4 -52.85 -14.71 -3.88
CA ILE A 4 -52.52 -14.60 -5.30
C ILE A 4 -51.21 -15.35 -5.50
N GLY A 5 -51.26 -16.44 -6.26
CA GLY A 5 -50.10 -17.21 -6.68
C GLY A 5 -49.46 -16.62 -7.93
N HIS A 6 -48.15 -16.84 -8.08
CA HIS A 6 -47.46 -16.74 -9.36
C HIS A 6 -46.78 -18.06 -9.69
N PRO A 7 -47.07 -18.65 -10.88
CA PRO A 7 -46.36 -19.81 -11.41
C PRO A 7 -45.06 -19.40 -12.12
N GLY A 8 -44.11 -20.35 -12.14
CA GLY A 8 -42.74 -20.15 -12.59
C GLY A 8 -42.53 -20.00 -14.10
N ILE A 9 -41.30 -19.61 -14.44
CA ILE A 9 -40.72 -19.80 -15.77
C ILE A 9 -39.32 -20.38 -15.59
N THR A 10 -39.21 -21.64 -15.97
CA THR A 10 -37.99 -22.41 -16.21
C THR A 10 -37.29 -21.88 -17.47
N ARG A 11 -35.96 -21.71 -17.46
CA ARG A 11 -35.16 -21.62 -18.69
C ARG A 11 -34.12 -22.75 -18.74
N PRO A 12 -34.19 -23.65 -19.73
CA PRO A 12 -33.17 -24.66 -19.97
C PRO A 12 -32.15 -24.21 -21.03
N GLY A 13 -30.91 -24.67 -20.85
CA GLY A 13 -30.02 -25.14 -21.92
C GLY A 13 -29.24 -24.11 -22.73
N ALA A 14 -27.90 -24.23 -22.74
CA ALA A 14 -27.23 -25.07 -23.74
C ALA A 14 -25.70 -24.92 -23.64
N SER A 15 -25.07 -26.07 -23.44
CA SER A 15 -23.67 -26.35 -23.66
C SER A 15 -23.21 -26.03 -25.09
N ARG A 16 -22.05 -25.39 -25.25
CA ARG A 16 -21.20 -25.57 -26.43
C ARG A 16 -19.76 -25.82 -26.03
N ARG A 17 -19.40 -27.10 -26.09
CA ARG A 17 -18.04 -27.57 -26.37
C ARG A 17 -17.73 -27.33 -27.86
N ARG A 18 -16.56 -26.77 -28.16
CA ARG A 18 -15.72 -27.08 -29.35
C ARG A 18 -14.28 -27.02 -28.82
N SER A 19 -13.61 -28.13 -28.58
CA SER A 19 -12.92 -29.01 -29.53
C SER A 19 -11.87 -28.31 -30.39
N ALA A 20 -10.63 -28.59 -30.02
CA ALA A 20 -9.57 -29.17 -30.84
C ALA A 20 -8.62 -28.25 -31.64
N ALA A 21 -7.35 -28.43 -31.27
CA ALA A 21 -6.22 -28.77 -32.14
C ALA A 21 -5.89 -27.84 -33.31
N GLY A 22 -4.79 -27.11 -33.13
CA GLY A 22 -4.03 -26.48 -34.20
C GLY A 22 -2.55 -26.44 -33.83
N ALA A 23 -1.88 -27.58 -33.88
CA ALA A 23 -0.43 -27.62 -33.92
C ALA A 23 0.03 -27.04 -35.27
N THR A 24 0.83 -25.99 -35.26
CA THR A 24 1.67 -25.64 -36.41
C THR A 24 3.02 -25.18 -35.87
N ARG A 25 3.95 -26.14 -35.79
CA ARG A 25 5.39 -25.84 -35.85
C ARG A 25 5.69 -25.37 -37.26
N LEU A 26 6.17 -24.14 -37.39
CA LEU A 26 7.02 -23.75 -38.51
C LEU A 26 8.30 -23.14 -37.95
N LEU A 27 9.39 -23.86 -38.21
CA LEU A 27 10.77 -23.44 -38.06
C LEU A 27 11.12 -22.46 -39.18
N PHE A 28 11.36 -21.20 -38.84
CA PHE A 28 12.22 -20.26 -39.56
C PHE A 28 12.73 -19.29 -38.47
N GLY A 29 14.01 -19.23 -38.10
CA GLY A 29 15.14 -19.05 -38.99
C GLY A 29 15.22 -17.58 -39.42
N GLY A 30 15.60 -16.67 -38.51
CA GLY A 30 15.65 -15.24 -38.85
C GLY A 30 16.26 -14.35 -37.76
N ARG A 31 17.59 -14.42 -37.57
CA ARG A 31 18.35 -13.31 -36.98
C ARG A 31 18.23 -12.09 -37.90
N ARG A 32 17.49 -11.03 -37.54
CA ARG A 32 17.72 -9.66 -38.06
C ARG A 32 17.30 -8.57 -37.06
N ALA A 33 18.34 -7.89 -36.58
CA ALA A 33 18.48 -6.46 -36.31
C ALA A 33 17.37 -5.72 -35.53
N ARG A 34 17.75 -5.32 -34.31
CA ARG A 34 17.18 -4.20 -33.55
C ARG A 34 17.36 -2.89 -34.34
N PRO A 35 16.31 -2.10 -34.60
CA PRO A 35 16.49 -0.69 -34.87
C PRO A 35 16.70 0.05 -33.54
N VAL A 36 17.93 0.52 -33.34
CA VAL A 36 18.26 1.57 -32.38
C VAL A 36 17.65 2.85 -32.92
N VAL A 37 16.58 3.34 -32.29
CA VAL A 37 16.08 4.70 -32.54
C VAL A 37 16.63 5.58 -31.43
N ALA A 38 17.75 6.24 -31.74
CA ALA A 38 18.21 7.39 -30.98
C ALA A 38 17.38 8.60 -31.40
N LEU A 39 16.45 9.03 -30.54
CA LEU A 39 15.80 10.33 -30.69
C LEU A 39 16.56 11.34 -29.84
N LEU A 40 17.39 12.14 -30.54
CA LEU A 40 17.89 13.41 -30.08
C LEU A 40 16.72 14.31 -29.64
N GLY A 41 16.91 14.99 -28.52
CA GLY A 41 15.90 15.80 -27.88
C GLY A 41 15.57 17.13 -28.54
N ALA A 42 14.68 17.84 -27.86
CA ALA A 42 14.63 19.29 -27.80
C ALA A 42 13.93 19.65 -26.48
N VAL A 43 14.71 20.09 -25.50
CA VAL A 43 14.21 20.78 -24.31
C VAL A 43 13.79 22.18 -24.75
N VAL A 44 12.50 22.49 -24.63
CA VAL A 44 12.01 23.87 -24.69
C VAL A 44 11.44 24.20 -23.31
N LEU A 45 12.24 24.93 -22.52
CA LEU A 45 11.81 25.59 -21.30
C LEU A 45 10.97 26.81 -21.70
N ALA A 46 9.64 26.71 -21.59
CA ALA A 46 8.78 27.87 -21.56
C ALA A 46 8.53 28.27 -20.10
N LEU A 47 9.25 29.30 -19.66
CA LEU A 47 9.01 30.00 -18.39
C LEU A 47 7.71 30.80 -18.51
N SER A 48 6.63 30.30 -17.94
CA SER A 48 5.38 31.04 -17.79
C SER A 48 5.36 31.70 -16.41
N THR A 49 5.87 32.93 -16.33
CA THR A 49 5.70 33.80 -15.15
C THR A 49 4.32 34.43 -15.19
N SER A 50 3.38 33.90 -14.42
CA SER A 50 2.11 34.55 -14.09
C SER A 50 1.89 34.32 -12.59
N GLY A 51 1.77 35.31 -11.73
CA GLY A 51 1.61 36.74 -11.84
C GLY A 51 1.06 37.13 -10.47
N CYS A 52 1.86 37.82 -9.65
CA CYS A 52 1.38 38.38 -8.38
C CYS A 52 0.48 39.56 -8.72
N GLY A 53 -0.81 39.43 -8.44
CA GLY A 53 -1.77 40.54 -8.43
C GLY A 53 -2.40 40.62 -7.05
N GLY A 54 -1.86 41.50 -6.21
CA GLY A 54 -2.60 42.07 -5.10
C GLY A 54 -3.56 43.15 -5.62
N ASP A 55 -4.66 43.35 -4.90
CA ASP A 55 -5.11 44.63 -4.35
C ASP A 55 -6.63 44.59 -4.10
N ASP A 56 -6.95 44.61 -2.80
CA ASP A 56 -8.00 45.37 -2.10
C ASP A 56 -9.41 45.52 -2.71
N ALA A 57 -10.40 45.04 -1.96
CA ALA A 57 -11.57 45.86 -1.66
C ALA A 57 -12.28 45.37 -0.38
N ASP A 58 -12.20 46.21 0.64
CA ASP A 58 -13.14 46.35 1.75
C ASP A 58 -14.57 45.91 1.44
N THR A 59 -15.17 45.11 2.33
CA THR A 59 -16.54 45.38 2.75
C THR A 59 -16.65 45.12 4.25
N ALA A 60 -16.93 46.23 4.93
CA ALA A 60 -17.20 46.34 6.34
C ALA A 60 -18.31 45.40 6.83
N ASP A 61 -18.09 44.91 8.05
CA ASP A 61 -18.97 45.07 9.21
C ASP A 61 -20.45 44.68 9.06
N THR A 62 -20.83 43.61 9.75
CA THR A 62 -22.00 43.67 10.65
C THR A 62 -21.77 42.69 11.78
N GLY A 63 -21.54 43.26 12.97
CA GLY A 63 -21.34 42.49 14.19
C GLY A 63 -22.59 41.73 14.65
N VAL A 64 -22.34 40.61 15.34
CA VAL A 64 -23.15 40.14 16.45
C VAL A 64 -22.19 39.66 17.54
N SER A 65 -22.13 40.46 18.61
CA SER A 65 -21.64 40.03 19.93
C SER A 65 -22.82 39.45 20.72
N ALA A 66 -22.62 38.27 21.30
CA ALA A 66 -23.06 37.86 22.65
C ALA A 66 -22.67 36.37 22.81
N ASP A 67 -21.65 36.07 23.63
CA ASP A 67 -21.78 35.79 25.07
C ASP A 67 -22.21 34.35 25.34
N ALA A 68 -21.22 33.50 25.68
CA ALA A 68 -21.42 32.33 26.51
C ALA A 68 -20.07 31.93 27.14
N THR A 69 -19.95 32.29 28.40
CA THR A 69 -18.96 31.83 29.38
C THR A 69 -19.21 30.35 29.71
N ALA A 70 -18.17 29.50 29.64
CA ALA A 70 -18.03 28.26 30.39
C ALA A 70 -16.56 27.81 30.29
N GLU A 71 -15.71 28.20 31.24
CA GLU A 71 -15.33 27.39 32.40
C GLU A 71 -14.32 26.28 32.04
N ASN A 72 -13.04 26.68 32.00
CA ASN A 72 -11.90 25.77 32.02
C ASN A 72 -11.77 25.21 33.45
N THR A 73 -12.28 24.00 33.68
CA THR A 73 -11.97 23.23 34.88
C THR A 73 -10.76 22.33 34.62
N ASP A 74 -9.65 22.78 35.20
CA ASP A 74 -8.46 22.01 35.56
C ASP A 74 -8.82 20.88 36.54
N PRO A 75 -8.40 19.62 36.31
CA PRO A 75 -8.30 18.66 37.40
C PRO A 75 -6.83 18.43 37.76
N THR A 76 -6.33 19.31 38.63
CA THR A 76 -5.35 18.94 39.64
C THR A 76 -6.01 17.92 40.59
N THR A 77 -5.56 16.67 40.59
CA THR A 77 -5.78 15.75 41.71
C THR A 77 -4.46 15.13 42.13
N ALA A 78 -4.19 15.36 43.41
CA ALA A 78 -3.03 14.97 44.18
C ALA A 78 -3.02 13.47 44.51
N GLY A 79 -1.81 13.00 44.84
CA GLY A 79 -1.57 12.28 46.10
C GLY A 79 -1.86 10.79 46.09
N GLY A 80 -0.81 10.02 45.87
CA GLY A 80 -0.72 8.60 46.20
C GLY A 80 0.75 8.23 46.45
N GLU A 81 1.28 8.70 47.58
CA GLU A 81 2.45 8.09 48.21
C GLU A 81 2.03 6.71 48.72
N ASP A 82 2.74 5.65 48.34
CA ASP A 82 2.96 4.52 49.24
C ASP A 82 4.21 3.72 48.80
N THR A 83 4.89 3.26 49.83
CA THR A 83 6.26 2.79 49.92
C THR A 83 6.29 1.26 49.99
N GLU A 84 7.22 0.60 49.30
CA GLU A 84 7.79 -0.74 49.63
C GLU A 84 8.94 -0.98 48.64
N ASP A 85 10.22 -0.77 48.95
CA ASP A 85 11.15 -1.49 49.85
C ASP A 85 11.15 -3.03 49.72
N GLY A 86 12.33 -3.56 49.36
CA GLY A 86 12.72 -4.95 49.66
C GLY A 86 12.86 -5.90 48.47
N GLY A 87 14.06 -6.01 47.88
CA GLY A 87 14.31 -7.03 46.85
C GLY A 87 15.76 -7.23 46.42
N ARG A 88 16.71 -7.19 47.36
CA ARG A 88 18.13 -7.53 47.13
C ARG A 88 18.27 -9.05 46.96
N GLY A 89 18.43 -9.50 45.71
CA GLY A 89 18.80 -10.87 45.35
C GLY A 89 20.19 -10.91 44.72
N ASP A 90 21.16 -11.31 45.53
CA ASP A 90 22.57 -11.51 45.17
C ASP A 90 22.78 -12.67 44.17
N ALA A 91 23.71 -12.42 43.25
CA ALA A 91 24.75 -13.31 42.74
C ALA A 91 24.38 -14.74 42.28
N GLY A 92 24.21 -14.88 40.96
CA GLY A 92 24.49 -16.11 40.22
C GLY A 92 25.53 -15.83 39.13
N THR A 93 26.79 -15.70 39.52
CA THR A 93 27.94 -15.71 38.59
C THR A 93 28.18 -17.16 38.16
N THR A 94 28.04 -17.42 36.86
CA THR A 94 28.64 -18.58 36.20
C THR A 94 29.45 -18.05 35.03
N ALA A 95 30.77 -18.05 35.22
CA ALA A 95 31.77 -17.78 34.21
C ALA A 95 31.86 -18.97 33.22
N PRO A 96 32.53 -18.79 32.07
CA PRO A 96 32.27 -19.52 30.83
C PRO A 96 33.02 -20.85 30.77
N GLU A 97 32.40 -21.86 30.15
CA GLU A 97 33.14 -23.01 29.64
C GLU A 97 33.66 -22.69 28.24
N GLU A 98 34.98 -22.71 28.13
CA GLU A 98 35.73 -22.72 26.88
C GLU A 98 35.50 -24.04 26.14
N GLY A 99 35.40 -23.96 24.81
CA GLY A 99 35.84 -25.07 23.96
C GLY A 99 34.88 -25.55 22.87
N GLU A 100 34.50 -24.68 21.94
CA GLU A 100 34.23 -25.12 20.57
C GLU A 100 34.94 -24.16 19.60
N GLU A 101 35.92 -24.70 18.89
CA GLU A 101 36.69 -24.02 17.85
C GLU A 101 35.73 -23.39 16.81
N PRO A 102 35.92 -22.12 16.41
CA PRO A 102 35.15 -21.58 15.30
C PRO A 102 35.59 -22.32 14.04
N THR A 103 34.70 -23.18 13.53
CA THR A 103 34.87 -23.78 12.21
C THR A 103 34.97 -22.64 11.18
N PRO A 104 36.08 -22.49 10.44
CA PRO A 104 36.16 -21.51 9.37
C PRO A 104 35.39 -22.09 8.19
N GLY A 105 34.09 -21.78 8.11
CA GLY A 105 33.23 -22.52 7.19
C GLY A 105 31.81 -22.01 7.04
N SER A 106 31.59 -20.70 7.09
CA SER A 106 30.50 -20.11 6.30
C SER A 106 30.93 -18.73 5.88
N ALA A 107 31.78 -18.70 4.85
CA ALA A 107 31.81 -17.56 3.96
C ALA A 107 30.35 -17.23 3.64
N GLY A 108 29.95 -15.99 3.92
CA GLY A 108 28.69 -15.44 3.45
C GLY A 108 28.59 -15.70 1.96
N GLY A 109 27.87 -16.75 1.60
CA GLY A 109 27.23 -16.81 0.31
C GLY A 109 26.19 -15.73 0.39
N THR A 110 26.45 -14.58 -0.23
CA THR A 110 25.38 -13.73 -0.72
C THR A 110 24.44 -14.67 -1.44
N ALA A 111 23.32 -15.02 -0.80
CA ALA A 111 22.24 -15.69 -1.48
C ALA A 111 21.98 -14.86 -2.73
N PRO A 112 21.86 -15.47 -3.93
CA PRO A 112 21.56 -14.70 -5.12
C PRO A 112 20.36 -13.82 -4.79
N GLU A 113 20.55 -12.50 -4.89
CA GLU A 113 19.45 -11.56 -4.74
C GLU A 113 18.38 -12.05 -5.70
N ASP A 114 17.17 -12.26 -5.17
CA ASP A 114 16.06 -12.81 -5.92
C ASP A 114 15.52 -11.70 -6.85
N THR A 115 16.33 -11.34 -7.82
CA THR A 115 16.12 -10.30 -8.85
C THR A 115 14.89 -10.58 -9.71
N THR A 116 14.34 -11.79 -9.59
CA THR A 116 13.11 -12.20 -10.26
C THR A 116 11.83 -11.75 -9.57
N ARG A 117 11.86 -11.40 -8.27
CA ARG A 117 10.67 -10.89 -7.55
C ARG A 117 10.73 -9.36 -7.48
N PRO A 118 9.73 -8.63 -7.99
CA PRO A 118 9.72 -7.18 -7.94
C PRO A 118 9.64 -6.65 -6.51
N TYR A 119 10.12 -5.44 -6.32
CA TYR A 119 9.90 -4.61 -5.13
C TYR A 119 8.62 -3.77 -5.30
N VAL A 120 8.16 -3.16 -4.21
CA VAL A 120 7.21 -2.04 -4.23
C VAL A 120 7.84 -0.87 -3.48
N VAL A 121 7.68 0.36 -3.99
CA VAL A 121 8.06 1.55 -3.24
C VAL A 121 6.95 1.87 -2.26
N ASN A 122 7.30 1.92 -0.98
CA ASN A 122 6.37 2.13 0.11
C ASN A 122 6.75 3.35 0.93
N PHE A 123 5.75 4.15 1.29
CA PHE A 123 5.90 5.40 2.03
C PHE A 123 5.35 5.25 3.46
N TYR A 124 5.29 4.04 3.99
CA TYR A 124 4.76 3.84 5.34
C TYR A 124 5.80 4.23 6.40
N GLY A 125 5.39 5.04 7.39
CA GLY A 125 6.26 5.43 8.51
C GLY A 125 7.31 6.50 8.16
N GLU A 126 7.00 7.39 7.22
CA GLU A 126 7.96 8.33 6.60
C GLU A 126 8.83 9.12 7.58
N GLU A 127 10.07 8.67 7.74
CA GLU A 127 11.24 9.51 8.02
C GLU A 127 12.06 9.79 6.75
N ASN A 128 11.74 9.14 5.62
CA ASN A 128 12.43 9.25 4.33
C ASN A 128 11.44 9.72 3.25
N ALA A 129 11.72 10.87 2.62
CA ALA A 129 10.85 11.47 1.60
C ALA A 129 10.83 10.72 0.24
N ASP A 130 11.74 9.76 0.05
CA ASP A 130 11.92 9.03 -1.21
C ASP A 130 11.23 7.64 -1.18
N GLY A 131 10.62 7.25 -0.05
CA GLY A 131 10.05 5.92 0.15
C GLY A 131 11.10 4.82 0.36
N ALA A 132 10.63 3.62 0.70
CA ALA A 132 11.45 2.42 0.89
C ALA A 132 11.08 1.35 -0.14
N ALA A 133 12.08 0.77 -0.79
CA ALA A 133 11.88 -0.40 -1.65
C ALA A 133 11.73 -1.65 -0.78
N GLU A 134 10.53 -2.24 -0.78
CA GLU A 134 10.17 -3.36 0.10
C GLU A 134 9.66 -4.56 -0.70
N ARG A 135 9.73 -5.73 -0.08
CA ARG A 135 9.05 -6.95 -0.54
C ARG A 135 8.16 -7.45 0.57
N GLU A 136 6.93 -7.79 0.20
CA GLU A 136 5.92 -8.25 1.15
C GLU A 136 5.75 -7.30 2.36
N PRO A 137 5.59 -5.97 2.14
CA PRO A 137 5.45 -5.02 3.25
C PRO A 137 4.19 -5.32 4.06
N ALA A 138 4.29 -5.27 5.39
CA ALA A 138 3.14 -5.48 6.27
C ALA A 138 2.18 -4.28 6.29
N ASN A 139 2.63 -3.10 5.87
CA ASN A 139 1.81 -1.91 5.73
C ASN A 139 2.15 -1.22 4.42
N LEU A 140 1.15 -0.82 3.64
CA LEU A 140 1.32 -0.27 2.32
C LEU A 140 0.55 1.06 2.19
N VAL A 141 1.23 2.11 1.78
CA VAL A 141 0.58 3.38 1.39
C VAL A 141 0.09 3.24 -0.04
N LEU A 142 -1.22 3.40 -0.25
CA LEU A 142 -1.87 3.29 -1.57
C LEU A 142 -2.09 4.66 -2.21
N SER A 143 -2.34 5.67 -1.37
CA SER A 143 -2.43 7.09 -1.76
C SER A 143 -2.09 7.97 -0.58
N GLU A 144 -2.01 9.28 -0.80
CA GLU A 144 -1.79 10.29 0.25
C GLU A 144 -2.82 10.22 1.40
N HIS A 145 -4.00 9.65 1.14
CA HIS A 145 -5.11 9.57 2.10
C HIS A 145 -5.50 8.15 2.48
N SER A 146 -4.87 7.12 1.91
CA SER A 146 -5.29 5.72 2.05
C SER A 146 -4.12 4.78 2.29
N SER A 147 -4.28 3.92 3.30
CA SER A 147 -3.29 2.90 3.65
C SER A 147 -3.96 1.54 3.86
N LEU A 148 -3.21 0.50 3.53
CA LEU A 148 -3.53 -0.89 3.83
C LEU A 148 -2.58 -1.36 4.93
N GLN A 149 -3.13 -1.75 6.08
CA GLN A 149 -2.38 -2.23 7.24
C GLN A 149 -2.50 -3.75 7.38
N ASP A 150 -1.59 -4.33 8.17
CA ASP A 150 -1.59 -5.75 8.54
C ASP A 150 -1.73 -6.67 7.32
N VAL A 151 -0.97 -6.39 6.27
CA VAL A 151 -1.04 -7.12 5.00
C VAL A 151 -0.44 -8.50 5.15
N GLU A 152 -1.25 -9.52 4.88
CA GLU A 152 -0.83 -10.91 4.76
C GLU A 152 -0.72 -11.28 3.27
N TRP A 153 0.51 -11.52 2.81
CA TRP A 153 0.79 -11.87 1.42
C TRP A 153 0.56 -13.36 1.17
N SER A 154 -0.33 -13.66 0.22
CA SER A 154 -0.62 -15.03 -0.23
C SER A 154 0.19 -15.43 -1.46
N GLU A 155 0.61 -14.44 -2.25
CA GLU A 155 1.37 -14.61 -3.48
C GLU A 155 2.36 -13.45 -3.63
N TRP A 156 3.60 -13.76 -3.99
CA TRP A 156 4.61 -12.78 -4.43
C TRP A 156 5.55 -13.43 -5.43
N ASN A 157 5.36 -13.16 -6.70
CA ASN A 157 6.16 -13.73 -7.79
C ASN A 157 6.59 -12.64 -8.79
N GLY A 158 7.17 -13.07 -9.92
CA GLY A 158 7.77 -12.17 -10.90
C GLY A 158 6.80 -11.23 -11.61
N ASP A 159 5.53 -11.62 -11.71
CA ASP A 159 4.53 -10.92 -12.50
C ASP A 159 3.42 -10.30 -11.62
N ARG A 160 3.23 -10.83 -10.40
CA ARG A 160 2.10 -10.49 -9.53
C ARG A 160 2.43 -10.69 -8.06
N ALA A 161 1.86 -9.84 -7.21
CA ALA A 161 1.69 -10.12 -5.78
C ALA A 161 0.23 -9.95 -5.34
N VAL A 162 -0.22 -10.74 -4.37
CA VAL A 162 -1.58 -10.68 -3.83
C VAL A 162 -1.55 -10.73 -2.31
N GLY A 163 -2.09 -9.69 -1.67
CA GLY A 163 -2.16 -9.55 -0.23
C GLY A 163 -3.56 -9.19 0.26
N THR A 164 -3.90 -9.61 1.46
CA THR A 164 -5.13 -9.21 2.15
C THR A 164 -4.77 -8.39 3.38
N GLY A 165 -5.51 -7.31 3.64
CA GLY A 165 -5.23 -6.43 4.77
C GLY A 165 -6.41 -5.56 5.17
N ARG A 166 -6.11 -4.55 5.98
CA ARG A 166 -7.07 -3.63 6.60
C ARG A 166 -6.95 -2.24 5.98
N LEU A 167 -7.92 -1.87 5.16
CA LEU A 167 -7.98 -0.60 4.45
C LEU A 167 -8.61 0.48 5.33
N SER A 168 -7.92 1.61 5.45
CA SER A 168 -8.46 2.82 6.05
C SER A 168 -7.96 4.05 5.32
N GLY A 169 -8.69 5.14 5.44
CA GLY A 169 -8.27 6.43 4.93
C GLY A 169 -9.07 7.57 5.55
N MET A 170 -8.67 8.81 5.24
CA MET A 170 -9.34 10.01 5.75
C MET A 170 -10.83 10.09 5.34
N TRP A 171 -11.20 9.44 4.23
CA TRP A 171 -12.54 9.45 3.66
C TRP A 171 -13.57 8.59 4.41
N CYS A 172 -13.14 7.62 5.23
CA CYS A 172 -14.05 6.79 6.03
C CYS A 172 -14.05 7.15 7.51
N LEU A 173 -13.34 8.21 7.91
CA LEU A 173 -13.35 8.64 9.29
C LEU A 173 -14.67 9.39 9.61
N PRO A 174 -15.25 9.17 10.81
CA PRO A 174 -14.72 8.36 11.91
C PRO A 174 -15.07 6.85 11.83
N ASP A 175 -15.92 6.43 10.90
CA ASP A 175 -16.52 5.10 10.87
C ASP A 175 -15.50 3.95 10.79
N CYS A 176 -14.37 4.16 10.10
CA CYS A 176 -13.31 3.16 9.95
C CYS A 176 -12.16 3.28 10.96
N ALA A 177 -12.23 4.20 11.94
CA ALA A 177 -11.13 4.43 12.89
C ALA A 177 -10.83 3.19 13.74
N ASP A 178 -11.87 2.55 14.27
CA ASP A 178 -11.76 1.32 15.07
C ASP A 178 -12.03 0.05 14.24
N GLN A 179 -12.64 0.21 13.06
CA GLN A 179 -13.02 -0.89 12.19
C GLN A 179 -12.67 -0.59 10.73
N PRO A 180 -11.38 -0.72 10.35
CA PRO A 180 -10.96 -0.62 8.95
C PRO A 180 -11.67 -1.65 8.08
N PHE A 181 -11.70 -1.48 6.76
CA PHE A 181 -12.35 -2.44 5.86
C PHE A 181 -11.41 -3.59 5.49
N ASP A 182 -11.94 -4.80 5.37
CA ASP A 182 -11.20 -5.88 4.74
C ASP A 182 -11.01 -5.58 3.25
N ALA A 183 -9.78 -5.68 2.78
CA ALA A 183 -9.43 -5.43 1.38
C ALA A 183 -8.40 -6.43 0.86
N THR A 184 -8.47 -6.69 -0.44
CA THR A 184 -7.45 -7.45 -1.18
C THR A 184 -6.73 -6.50 -2.12
N VAL A 185 -5.40 -6.50 -2.07
CA VAL A 185 -4.56 -5.77 -3.02
C VAL A 185 -3.88 -6.76 -3.97
N THR A 186 -3.92 -6.44 -5.26
CA THR A 186 -3.08 -7.09 -6.27
C THR A 186 -2.05 -6.09 -6.76
N LEU A 187 -0.76 -6.43 -6.72
CA LEU A 187 0.30 -5.67 -7.37
C LEU A 187 0.62 -6.29 -8.73
N SER A 188 0.82 -5.45 -9.75
CA SER A 188 0.99 -5.83 -11.15
C SER A 188 2.01 -4.94 -11.88
N GLU A 189 2.19 -5.23 -13.17
CA GLU A 189 3.02 -4.46 -14.11
C GLU A 189 4.49 -4.31 -13.66
N PRO A 190 5.24 -5.43 -13.52
CA PRO A 190 6.65 -5.37 -13.18
C PRO A 190 7.44 -4.54 -14.21
N THR A 191 8.15 -3.53 -13.72
CA THR A 191 8.90 -2.55 -14.49
C THR A 191 10.35 -2.52 -14.03
N ASP A 192 11.29 -2.61 -14.97
CA ASP A 192 12.73 -2.51 -14.71
C ASP A 192 13.13 -1.03 -14.56
N VAL A 193 13.73 -0.70 -13.43
CA VAL A 193 14.28 0.62 -13.11
C VAL A 193 15.73 0.42 -12.68
N ASP A 194 16.66 0.86 -13.51
CA ASP A 194 18.10 0.74 -13.29
C ASP A 194 18.62 -0.68 -12.98
N GLY A 195 17.92 -1.71 -13.48
CA GLY A 195 18.25 -3.12 -13.31
C GLY A 195 17.57 -3.80 -12.13
N ASP A 196 16.76 -3.08 -11.36
CA ASP A 196 15.88 -3.61 -10.33
C ASP A 196 14.43 -3.64 -10.81
N LEU A 197 13.68 -4.68 -10.45
CA LEU A 197 12.29 -4.87 -10.88
C LEU A 197 11.34 -4.31 -9.80
N TYR A 198 10.35 -3.52 -10.20
CA TYR A 198 9.34 -2.93 -9.31
C TYR A 198 7.93 -3.19 -9.84
N PHE A 199 6.96 -3.47 -8.96
CA PHE A 199 5.56 -3.38 -9.34
C PHE A 199 5.20 -1.91 -9.61
N ALA A 200 4.59 -1.63 -10.77
CA ALA A 200 4.23 -0.28 -11.18
C ALA A 200 2.73 0.01 -11.08
N ALA A 201 1.92 -0.99 -10.72
CA ALA A 201 0.49 -0.83 -10.55
C ALA A 201 -0.07 -1.65 -9.39
N PHE A 202 -1.22 -1.21 -8.87
CA PHE A 202 -2.03 -1.95 -7.91
C PHE A 202 -3.51 -1.92 -8.31
N ASP A 203 -4.25 -2.97 -7.95
CA ASP A 203 -5.71 -3.03 -7.98
C ASP A 203 -6.20 -3.38 -6.58
N LEU A 204 -7.27 -2.71 -6.13
CA LEU A 204 -7.79 -2.84 -4.77
C LEU A 204 -9.27 -3.27 -4.79
N GLU A 205 -9.55 -4.38 -4.11
CA GLU A 205 -10.90 -4.89 -3.92
C GLU A 205 -11.31 -4.73 -2.45
N ALA A 206 -12.27 -3.85 -2.17
CA ALA A 206 -12.78 -3.59 -0.82
C ALA A 206 -14.31 -3.44 -0.81
N PRO A 207 -15.08 -4.54 -0.87
CA PRO A 207 -16.53 -4.50 -1.09
C PRO A 207 -17.31 -3.70 -0.04
N ALA A 208 -16.84 -3.70 1.21
CA ALA A 208 -17.47 -2.95 2.30
C ALA A 208 -17.14 -1.44 2.28
N ALA A 209 -16.12 -1.03 1.53
CA ALA A 209 -15.71 0.37 1.39
C ALA A 209 -16.36 1.08 0.19
N GLU A 210 -17.03 0.34 -0.71
CA GLU A 210 -17.64 0.88 -1.94
C GLU A 210 -18.61 2.05 -1.67
N GLU A 211 -19.27 2.05 -0.51
CA GLU A 211 -20.22 3.11 -0.14
C GLU A 211 -19.55 4.47 0.11
N TYR A 212 -18.27 4.49 0.45
CA TYR A 212 -17.53 5.72 0.75
C TYR A 212 -16.90 6.37 -0.48
N ARG A 213 -16.96 5.73 -1.65
CA ARG A 213 -16.19 6.12 -2.85
C ARG A 213 -14.72 6.39 -2.51
N ALA A 214 -14.07 5.40 -1.91
CA ALA A 214 -12.68 5.48 -1.49
C ALA A 214 -11.80 6.08 -2.60
N ASP A 215 -11.31 7.32 -2.39
CA ASP A 215 -10.28 8.08 -3.13
C ASP A 215 -9.99 7.73 -4.60
N ASP A 216 -11.00 7.32 -5.38
CA ASP A 216 -10.81 6.76 -6.72
C ASP A 216 -9.83 5.57 -6.73
N LEU A 217 -9.87 4.73 -5.70
CA LEU A 217 -9.05 3.52 -5.56
C LEU A 217 -9.58 2.32 -6.37
N ASP A 218 -10.70 2.51 -7.06
CA ASP A 218 -11.32 1.47 -7.88
C ASP A 218 -10.49 1.19 -9.14
N GLY A 219 -10.31 -0.09 -9.44
CA GLY A 219 -9.57 -0.55 -10.61
C GLY A 219 -8.06 -0.43 -10.46
N GLU A 220 -7.35 -0.61 -11.59
CA GLU A 220 -5.89 -0.56 -11.61
C GLU A 220 -5.37 0.89 -11.54
N ARG A 221 -4.47 1.13 -10.59
CA ARG A 221 -3.89 2.43 -10.24
C ARG A 221 -2.36 2.37 -10.31
N PRO A 222 -1.69 3.45 -10.71
CA PRO A 222 -0.23 3.47 -10.75
C PRO A 222 0.38 3.50 -9.34
N LEU A 223 1.50 2.82 -9.18
CA LEU A 223 2.42 2.97 -8.05
C LEU A 223 3.54 3.92 -8.43
N GLN A 224 4.09 4.59 -7.41
CA GLN A 224 5.30 5.37 -7.61
C GLN A 224 6.49 4.42 -7.80
N LEU A 225 7.34 4.77 -8.76
CA LEU A 225 8.63 4.15 -9.00
C LEU A 225 9.72 5.07 -8.40
N PRO A 226 10.90 4.51 -8.02
CA PRO A 226 11.99 5.30 -7.48
C PRO A 226 12.58 6.31 -8.49
#